data_AF-A0A938S044-F1
#
_entry.id   AF-A0A938S044-F1
#
_cell.length_a   1.000
_cell.length_b   1.000
_cell.length_c   1.000
_cell.angle_alpha   90.00
_cell.angle_beta   90.00
_cell.angle_gamma   90.00
#
_symmetry.space_group_name_H-M   'P 1'
#
loop_
_entity.id
_entity.type
_entity.pdbx_description
1 polymer ?
#
loop_
_entity_poly.entity_id
_entity_poly.type
_entity_poly.pdbx_seq_one_letter_code
_entity_poly.pdbx_strand_id
1 'polypeptide(L)'
;MDGKQVSVEELKQATAADFEQLAQEVAAAFNAAQAGRIIADTEELVRDAHAQFRERVYAQAIGLLQKKQEAFSPSACRASRQKDFKRTSRRVSPYFNL
;
A
#
# COMPACT_ATOMS: atom_id res chain seq x y z
N MET A 1 4.66 17.28 12.91
CA MET A 1 3.80 16.26 12.24
C MET A 1 4.46 14.89 12.48
N ASP A 2 4.72 14.52 13.73
CA ASP A 2 5.94 13.74 14.02
C ASP A 2 5.70 12.24 14.27
N GLY A 3 4.66 11.69 13.65
CA GLY A 3 4.38 10.24 13.62
C GLY A 3 3.78 9.73 12.30
N LYS A 4 3.80 10.55 11.24
CA LYS A 4 3.05 10.34 9.99
C LYS A 4 3.95 10.27 8.75
N GLN A 5 5.18 9.82 8.89
CA GLN A 5 6.13 9.76 7.77
C GLN A 5 6.22 8.33 7.24
N VAL A 6 6.30 8.21 5.91
CA VAL A 6 6.64 6.96 5.23
C VAL A 6 8.16 6.88 5.16
N SER A 7 8.75 5.78 5.61
CA SER A 7 10.19 5.59 5.48
C SER A 7 10.56 5.17 4.05
N VAL A 8 11.82 5.36 3.69
CA VAL A 8 12.34 4.96 2.38
C VAL A 8 12.16 3.46 2.17
N GLU A 9 12.42 2.66 3.21
CA GLU A 9 12.34 1.20 3.21
C GLU A 9 10.91 0.72 3.02
N GLU A 10 9.94 1.34 3.72
CA GLU A 10 8.52 1.03 3.56
C GLU A 10 8.05 1.32 2.14
N LEU A 11 8.45 2.48 1.59
CA LEU A 11 8.08 2.83 0.22
C LEU A 11 8.71 1.88 -0.78
N LYS A 12 10.01 1.58 -0.64
CA LYS A 12 10.72 0.61 -1.49
C LYS A 12 10.07 -0.76 -1.47
N GLN A 13 9.66 -1.25 -0.30
CA GLN A 13 8.95 -2.52 -0.18
C GLN A 13 7.58 -2.47 -0.85
N ALA A 14 6.81 -1.40 -0.61
CA ALA A 14 5.47 -1.25 -1.17
C ALA A 14 5.46 -1.13 -2.71
N THR A 15 6.52 -0.56 -3.30
CA THR A 15 6.62 -0.33 -4.74
C THR A 15 7.54 -1.32 -5.45
N ALA A 16 8.03 -2.36 -4.78
CA ALA A 16 9.01 -3.30 -5.34
C ALA A 16 8.47 -3.98 -6.60
N ALA A 17 7.25 -4.52 -6.55
CA ALA A 17 6.62 -5.17 -7.70
C ALA A 17 6.37 -4.19 -8.85
N ASP A 18 5.94 -2.96 -8.55
CA ASP A 18 5.74 -1.92 -9.56
C ASP A 18 7.06 -1.50 -10.22
N PHE A 19 8.16 -1.49 -9.47
CA PHE A 19 9.48 -1.19 -10.00
C PHE A 19 9.99 -2.31 -10.93
N GLU A 20 9.79 -3.58 -10.55
CA GLU A 20 10.10 -4.71 -11.42
C GLU A 20 9.30 -4.63 -12.73
N GLN A 21 8.02 -4.28 -12.65
CA GLN A 21 7.20 -4.08 -13.85
C GLN A 21 7.72 -2.95 -14.73
N LEU A 22 8.07 -1.79 -14.15
CA LEU A 22 8.69 -0.69 -14.89
C LEU A 22 9.97 -1.15 -15.61
N ALA A 23 10.85 -1.88 -14.92
CA ALA A 23 12.08 -2.37 -15.51
C ALA A 23 11.82 -3.33 -16.69
N GLN A 24 10.82 -4.20 -16.57
CA GLN A 24 10.39 -5.09 -17.65
C GLN A 24 9.85 -4.33 -18.85
N GLU A 25 8.98 -3.34 -18.64
CA GLU A 25 8.40 -2.53 -19.72
C GLU A 25 9.47 -1.71 -20.46
N VAL A 26 10.42 -1.12 -19.73
CA VAL A 26 11.55 -0.40 -20.32
C VAL A 26 12.43 -1.35 -21.12
N ALA A 27 12.81 -2.51 -20.56
CA ALA A 27 13.62 -3.49 -21.27
C ALA A 27 12.91 -4.00 -22.54
N ALA A 28 11.60 -4.23 -22.47
CA ALA A 28 10.80 -4.64 -23.62
C ALA A 28 10.80 -3.57 -24.72
N ALA A 29 10.67 -2.29 -24.37
CA ALA A 29 10.74 -1.19 -25.33
C ALA A 29 12.09 -1.17 -26.06
N PHE A 30 13.20 -1.25 -25.33
CA PHE A 30 14.54 -1.28 -25.94
C PHE A 30 14.78 -2.51 -26.82
N ASN A 31 14.30 -3.67 -26.39
CA ASN A 31 14.47 -4.92 -27.15
C ASN A 31 13.61 -4.95 -28.43
N ALA A 32 12.49 -4.21 -28.46
CA ALA A 32 11.63 -4.10 -29.64
C ALA A 32 12.09 -3.00 -30.62
N ALA A 33 12.98 -2.09 -30.20
CA ALA A 33 13.36 -0.93 -30.98
C ALA A 33 14.27 -1.29 -32.17
N GLN A 34 14.12 -0.57 -33.29
CA GLN A 34 14.99 -0.77 -34.44
C GLN A 34 16.34 -0.07 -34.24
N ALA A 35 17.42 -0.74 -34.66
CA ALA A 35 18.74 -0.14 -34.70
C ALA A 35 18.75 1.17 -35.52
N GLY A 36 19.33 2.24 -34.97
CA GLY A 36 19.32 3.58 -35.56
C GLY A 36 18.04 4.40 -35.31
N ARG A 37 17.02 3.81 -34.67
CA ARG A 37 15.76 4.48 -34.29
C ARG A 37 15.40 4.32 -32.82
N ILE A 38 16.33 3.85 -31.99
CA ILE A 38 16.11 3.51 -30.58
C ILE A 38 15.38 4.62 -29.82
N ILE A 39 15.81 5.88 -29.95
CA ILE A 39 15.18 7.00 -29.24
C ILE A 39 13.73 7.18 -29.71
N ALA A 40 13.51 7.28 -31.02
CA ALA A 40 12.19 7.50 -31.60
C ALA A 40 11.20 6.36 -31.30
N ASP A 41 11.70 5.13 -31.23
CA ASP A 41 10.86 3.95 -30.99
C ASP A 41 10.61 3.70 -29.49
N THR A 42 11.47 4.19 -28.58
CA THR A 42 11.35 3.91 -27.14
C THR A 42 10.90 5.08 -26.29
N GLU A 43 11.14 6.33 -26.69
CA GLU A 43 10.96 7.50 -25.83
C GLU A 43 9.54 7.58 -25.22
N GLU A 44 8.50 7.51 -26.05
CA GLU A 44 7.12 7.61 -25.58
C GLU A 44 6.70 6.38 -24.77
N LEU A 45 7.15 5.18 -25.14
CA LEU A 45 6.84 3.95 -24.38
C LEU A 45 7.44 3.99 -22.97
N VAL A 46 8.70 4.43 -22.86
CA VAL A 46 9.40 4.59 -21.58
C VAL A 46 8.77 5.72 -20.77
N ARG A 47 8.36 6.82 -21.42
CA ARG A 47 7.65 7.93 -20.78
C ARG A 47 6.33 7.47 -20.15
N ASP A 48 5.55 6.68 -20.87
CA ASP A 48 4.28 6.14 -20.39
C ASP A 48 4.47 5.15 -19.24
N ALA A 49 5.44 4.24 -19.35
CA ALA A 49 5.78 3.31 -18.28
C ALA A 49 6.16 4.05 -16.98
N HIS A 50 6.99 5.11 -17.10
CA HIS A 50 7.33 5.97 -15.96
C HIS A 50 6.13 6.75 -15.40
N ALA A 51 5.20 7.19 -16.26
CA ALA A 51 4.00 7.88 -15.83
C ALA A 51 3.12 6.97 -14.96
N GLN A 52 2.92 5.73 -15.39
CA GLN A 52 2.17 4.73 -14.63
C GLN A 52 2.88 4.37 -13.32
N PHE A 53 4.18 4.10 -13.35
CA PHE A 53 4.94 3.81 -12.14
C PHE A 53 4.82 4.95 -11.11
N ARG A 54 4.96 6.20 -11.55
CA ARG A 54 4.82 7.38 -10.68
C ARG A 54 3.44 7.44 -10.02
N GLU A 55 2.36 7.19 -10.79
CA GLU A 55 1.00 7.15 -10.24
C GLU A 55 0.86 6.09 -9.15
N ARG A 56 1.36 4.88 -9.40
CA ARG A 56 1.30 3.78 -8.42
C ARG A 56 2.11 4.08 -7.16
N VAL A 57 3.29 4.71 -7.29
CA VAL A 57 4.09 5.16 -6.14
C VAL A 57 3.28 6.12 -5.25
N TYR A 58 2.56 7.09 -5.84
CA TYR A 58 1.69 7.98 -5.07
C TYR A 58 0.57 7.22 -4.37
N ALA A 59 -0.10 6.30 -5.07
CA ALA A 59 -1.16 5.50 -4.47
C ALA A 59 -0.66 4.67 -3.28
N GLN A 60 0.50 4.01 -3.42
CA GLN A 60 1.12 3.24 -2.33
C GLN A 60 1.52 4.13 -1.15
N ALA A 61 2.15 5.28 -1.41
CA ALA A 61 2.55 6.22 -0.38
C ALA A 61 1.33 6.76 0.40
N ILE A 62 0.25 7.14 -0.29
CA ILE A 62 -1.00 7.56 0.33
C ILE A 62 -1.59 6.43 1.18
N GLY A 63 -1.63 5.20 0.66
CA GLY A 63 -2.12 4.03 1.39
C GLY A 63 -1.32 3.76 2.68
N LEU A 64 0.00 3.89 2.65
CA LEU A 64 0.86 3.77 3.84
C LEU A 64 0.54 4.85 4.88
N LEU A 65 0.35 6.10 4.45
CA LEU A 65 -0.02 7.21 5.33
C LEU A 65 -1.40 7.00 5.99
N GLN A 66 -2.36 6.46 5.26
CA GLN A 66 -3.71 6.16 5.77
C GLN A 66 -3.68 5.03 6.80
N LYS A 67 -3.00 3.91 6.49
CA LYS A 67 -2.85 2.77 7.43
C LYS A 67 -2.25 3.21 8.77
N LYS A 68 -1.24 4.08 8.73
CA LYS A 68 -0.63 4.65 9.93
C LYS A 68 -1.64 5.49 10.72
N GLN A 69 -2.48 6.30 10.06
CA GLN A 69 -3.52 7.07 10.76
C GLN A 69 -4.59 6.20 11.41
N GLU A 70 -5.04 5.14 10.73
CA GLU A 70 -6.05 4.23 11.25
C GLU A 70 -5.57 3.45 12.49
N ALA A 71 -4.30 3.03 12.50
CA ALA A 71 -3.68 2.30 13.61
C ALA A 71 -3.70 3.08 14.94
N PHE A 72 -3.76 4.41 14.89
CA PHE A 72 -3.82 5.28 16.08
C PHE A 72 -5.23 5.78 16.41
N SER A 73 -6.29 5.28 15.75
CA SER A 73 -7.66 5.74 15.97
C SER A 73 -8.25 5.19 17.28
N PRO A 74 -8.71 6.04 18.23
CA PRO A 74 -9.26 5.60 19.52
C PRO A 74 -10.46 4.65 19.40
N SER A 75 -11.17 4.71 18.28
CA SER A 75 -12.32 3.87 17.92
C SER A 75 -11.96 2.38 17.81
N ALA A 76 -10.75 2.05 17.36
CA ALA A 76 -10.28 0.67 17.25
C ALA A 76 -10.14 -0.01 18.64
N CYS A 77 -9.76 0.77 19.65
CA CYS A 77 -9.61 0.32 21.03
C CYS A 77 -10.97 0.13 21.75
N ARG A 78 -12.04 0.83 21.32
CA ARG A 78 -13.40 0.58 21.82
C ARG A 78 -13.98 -0.76 21.33
N ALA A 79 -13.66 -1.16 20.10
CA ALA A 79 -14.17 -2.40 19.52
C ALA A 79 -13.59 -3.66 20.20
N SER A 80 -12.34 -3.63 20.66
CA SER A 80 -11.74 -4.73 21.45
C SER A 80 -12.32 -4.81 22.86
N ARG A 81 -12.43 -3.68 23.58
CA ARG A 81 -13.06 -3.64 24.92
C ARG A 81 -14.52 -4.10 24.93
N GLN A 82 -15.28 -3.84 23.86
CA GLN A 82 -16.67 -4.28 23.78
C GLN A 82 -16.81 -5.79 23.53
N LYS A 83 -15.83 -6.42 22.86
CA LYS A 83 -15.78 -7.89 22.70
C LYS A 83 -15.43 -8.58 24.01
N ASP A 84 -14.54 -8.00 24.81
CA ASP A 84 -14.16 -8.55 26.12
C ASP A 84 -15.30 -8.44 27.14
N PHE A 85 -16.04 -7.32 27.16
CA PHE A 85 -17.21 -7.15 28.03
C PHE A 85 -18.36 -8.13 27.69
N LYS A 86 -18.59 -8.41 26.40
CA LYS A 86 -19.61 -9.39 25.98
C LYS A 86 -19.21 -10.84 26.30
N ARG A 87 -17.91 -11.12 26.48
CA ARG A 87 -17.40 -12.46 26.81
C ARG A 87 -17.42 -12.74 28.31
N THR A 88 -17.22 -11.72 29.15
CA THR A 88 -17.29 -11.84 30.61
C THR A 88 -18.73 -11.80 31.14
N SER A 89 -19.61 -11.02 30.52
CA SER A 89 -21.03 -10.94 30.91
C SER A 89 -21.85 -12.22 30.62
N ARG A 90 -21.37 -13.15 29.78
CA ARG A 90 -22.04 -14.44 29.55
C ARG A 90 -21.68 -15.55 30.55
N ARG A 91 -20.81 -15.27 31.54
CA ARG A 91 -20.37 -16.27 32.54
C ARG A 91 -20.89 -16.05 33.96
N VAL A 92 -21.84 -15.13 34.17
CA VAL A 92 -22.45 -14.94 35.49
C VAL A 92 -23.96 -14.74 35.36
N SER A 93 -24.70 -15.84 35.27
CA SER A 93 -26.05 -15.94 35.86
C SER A 93 -26.48 -17.40 35.96
N PRO A 94 -26.34 -18.03 37.14
CA PRO A 94 -27.01 -19.28 37.44
C PRO A 94 -27.91 -19.13 38.66
N TYR A 95 -28.84 -18.16 38.69
CA TYR A 95 -29.93 -18.17 39.68
C TYR A 95 -31.21 -17.60 39.05
N PHE A 96 -31.96 -18.49 38.39
CA PHE A 96 -33.37 -18.28 38.10
C PHE A 96 -34.08 -19.64 38.23
N ASN A 97 -34.60 -19.92 39.42
CA ASN A 97 -35.86 -20.64 39.69
C ASN A 97 -35.95 -20.98 41.19
N LEU A 98 -36.91 -20.34 41.87
CA LEU A 98 -37.68 -20.84 43.01
C LEU A 98 -39.06 -20.19 42.93
#